data_AF-A0A2N6VB75-F1
#
_entry.id   AF-A0A2N6VB75-F1
#
_cell.length_a   1.000
_cell.length_b   1.000
_cell.length_c   1.000
_cell.angle_alpha   90.00
_cell.angle_beta   90.00
_cell.angle_gamma   90.00
#
_symmetry.space_group_name_H-M   'P 1'
#
loop_
_entity.id
_entity.type
_entity.pdbx_description
1 polymer ?
#
loop_
_entity_poly.entity_id
_entity_poly.type
_entity_poly.pdbx_seq_one_letter_code
_entity_poly.pdbx_strand_id
1 'polypeptide(L)'
;EPRPAVIGEINPELVNLYTAVRDDLPAVIDHLKRHRNDKDHFYDVRAQDWQTLAAAEAAARTIFLNRTCFNGLYRVNRSGAFNVPFAGYRNPKILDEDNLR
;
A
#
# COMPACT_ATOMS: atom_id res chain seq x y z
N GLU A 1 4.53 -23.93 11.09
CA GLU A 1 4.92 -22.95 10.06
C GLU A 1 4.82 -23.56 8.67
N PRO A 2 4.48 -22.78 7.63
CA PRO A 2 4.49 -23.27 6.25
C PRO A 2 5.92 -23.58 5.78
N ARG A 3 6.06 -24.50 4.82
CA ARG A 3 7.34 -24.80 4.17
C ARG A 3 7.77 -23.63 3.27
N PRO A 4 9.09 -23.46 2.99
CA PRO A 4 9.55 -22.49 2.01
C PRO A 4 8.82 -22.64 0.67
N ALA A 5 8.35 -21.52 0.15
CA ALA A 5 7.57 -21.45 -1.09
C ALA A 5 7.98 -20.22 -1.90
N VAL A 6 7.66 -20.23 -3.19
CA VAL A 6 7.86 -19.10 -4.10
C VAL A 6 6.49 -18.54 -4.46
N ILE A 7 6.33 -17.23 -4.28
CA ILE A 7 5.15 -16.48 -4.72
C ILE A 7 5.59 -15.60 -5.89
N GLY A 8 4.86 -15.66 -7.00
CA GLY A 8 5.08 -14.83 -8.17
C GLY A 8 3.92 -13.89 -8.42
N GLU A 9 4.23 -12.68 -8.87
CA GLU A 9 3.26 -11.66 -9.26
C GLU A 9 3.84 -10.84 -10.44
N ILE A 10 2.98 -10.34 -11.33
CA ILE A 10 3.40 -9.57 -12.52
C ILE A 10 3.56 -8.08 -12.21
N ASN A 11 2.86 -7.58 -11.19
CA ASN A 11 2.87 -6.20 -10.76
C ASN A 11 4.06 -5.95 -9.80
N PRO A 12 5.05 -5.15 -10.23
CA PRO A 12 6.23 -4.89 -9.42
C PRO A 12 5.92 -4.12 -8.12
N GLU A 13 4.86 -3.30 -8.07
CA GLU A 13 4.48 -2.58 -6.85
C GLU A 13 3.96 -3.57 -5.78
N LEU A 14 3.25 -4.63 -6.19
CA LEU A 14 2.83 -5.69 -5.26
C LEU A 14 4.01 -6.55 -4.81
N VAL A 15 4.95 -6.87 -5.71
CA VAL A 15 6.18 -7.57 -5.33
C VAL A 15 6.98 -6.75 -4.30
N ASN A 16 7.09 -5.43 -4.49
CA ASN A 16 7.69 -4.53 -3.51
C ASN A 16 6.95 -4.59 -2.17
N LEU A 17 5.62 -4.51 -2.17
CA LEU A 17 4.80 -4.59 -0.95
C LEU A 17 5.12 -5.86 -0.13
N TYR A 18 5.05 -7.04 -0.75
CA TYR A 18 5.33 -8.30 -0.05
C TYR A 18 6.77 -8.39 0.44
N THR A 19 7.72 -7.91 -0.36
CA THR A 19 9.15 -7.94 -0.03
C THR A 19 9.48 -7.00 1.14
N ALA A 20 8.96 -5.77 1.12
CA ALA A 20 9.19 -4.79 2.18
C ALA A 20 8.55 -5.21 3.51
N VAL A 21 7.34 -5.80 3.48
CA VAL A 21 6.71 -6.36 4.68
C VAL A 21 7.52 -7.53 5.24
N ARG A 22 8.09 -8.39 4.39
CA ARG A 22 8.95 -9.50 4.82
C ARG A 22 10.27 -9.00 5.43
N ASP A 23 10.91 -8.02 4.80
CA ASP A 23 12.30 -7.64 5.10
C ASP A 23 12.41 -6.55 6.18
N ASP A 24 11.47 -5.59 6.24
CA ASP A 24 11.48 -4.48 7.21
C ASP A 24 10.06 -4.01 7.55
N LEU A 25 9.28 -4.89 8.20
CA LEU A 25 7.95 -4.55 8.69
C LEU A 25 7.91 -3.31 9.60
N PRO A 26 8.84 -3.10 10.56
CA PRO A 26 8.83 -1.92 11.42
C PRO A 26 8.84 -0.60 10.63
N ALA A 27 9.69 -0.49 9.59
CA ALA A 27 9.71 0.70 8.75
C ALA A 27 8.37 0.91 8.01
N VAL A 28 7.77 -0.14 7.47
CA VAL A 28 6.44 -0.06 6.80
C VAL A 28 5.38 0.46 7.78
N ILE A 29 5.36 -0.06 9.01
CA ILE A 29 4.42 0.38 10.07
C ILE A 29 4.64 1.86 10.39
N ASP A 30 5.89 2.31 10.52
CA ASP A 30 6.20 3.70 10.85
C ASP A 30 5.79 4.69 9.76
N HIS A 31 5.83 4.28 8.48
CA HIS A 31 5.26 5.06 7.39
C HIS A 31 3.72 5.04 7.40
N LEU A 32 3.09 3.88 7.64
CA LEU A 32 1.63 3.74 7.71
C LEU A 32 1.01 4.64 8.78
N LYS A 33 1.65 4.77 9.95
CA LYS A 33 1.20 5.63 11.06
C LYS A 33 1.08 7.11 10.68
N ARG A 34 1.75 7.56 9.60
CA ARG A 34 1.76 8.96 9.18
C ARG A 34 0.59 9.32 8.27
N HIS A 35 -0.12 8.33 7.71
CA HIS A 35 -1.21 8.58 6.79
C HIS A 35 -2.49 9.02 7.52
N ARG A 36 -3.20 9.97 6.92
CA ARG A 36 -4.50 10.44 7.39
C ARG A 36 -5.60 10.00 6.44
N ASN A 37 -6.77 9.66 6.99
CA ASN A 37 -7.94 9.31 6.20
C ASN A 37 -8.72 10.55 5.79
N ASP A 38 -8.13 11.36 4.91
CA ASP A 38 -8.80 12.52 4.32
C ASP A 38 -8.61 12.53 2.80
N LYS A 39 -9.54 13.20 2.11
CA LYS A 39 -9.65 13.15 0.65
C LYS A 39 -8.43 13.78 -0.04
N ASP A 40 -7.95 14.90 0.48
CA ASP A 40 -6.85 15.64 -0.13
C ASP A 40 -5.54 14.86 0.02
N HIS A 41 -5.27 14.38 1.25
CA HIS A 41 -4.14 13.51 1.54
C HIS A 41 -4.16 12.23 0.69
N PHE A 42 -5.34 11.63 0.46
CA PHE A 42 -5.46 10.48 -0.44
C PHE A 42 -4.97 10.80 -1.85
N TYR A 43 -5.39 11.93 -2.43
CA TYR A 43 -5.00 12.30 -3.80
C TYR A 43 -3.54 12.71 -3.90
N ASP A 44 -2.97 13.34 -2.86
CA ASP A 44 -1.55 13.64 -2.77
C ASP A 44 -0.72 12.35 -2.79
N VAL A 45 -1.05 11.37 -1.94
CA VAL A 45 -0.38 10.07 -1.90
C VAL A 45 -0.58 9.29 -3.22
N ARG A 46 -1.78 9.36 -3.81
CA ARG A 46 -2.07 8.70 -5.09
C ARG A 46 -1.23 9.27 -6.24
N ALA A 47 -0.94 10.57 -6.21
CA ALA A 47 -0.14 11.23 -7.24
C ALA A 47 1.36 10.90 -7.17
N GLN A 48 1.84 10.38 -6.03
CA GLN A 48 3.23 9.95 -5.90
C GLN A 48 3.57 8.79 -6.85
N ASP A 49 4.78 8.85 -7.41
CA ASP A 49 5.39 7.71 -8.11
C ASP A 49 6.09 6.80 -7.10
N TRP A 50 5.58 5.59 -6.92
CA TRP A 50 6.12 4.64 -5.96
C TRP A 50 7.57 4.25 -6.26
N GLN A 51 8.01 4.34 -7.52
CA GLN A 51 9.37 4.00 -7.93
C GLN A 51 10.41 5.00 -7.42
N THR A 52 9.95 6.18 -6.98
CA THR A 52 10.81 7.23 -6.41
C THR A 52 10.87 7.20 -4.88
N LEU A 53 10.08 6.33 -4.25
CA LEU A 53 10.00 6.19 -2.80
C LEU A 53 10.95 5.08 -2.31
N ALA A 54 11.32 5.15 -1.03
CA ALA A 54 11.96 4.01 -0.37
C ALA A 54 11.00 2.80 -0.35
N ALA A 55 11.53 1.57 -0.40
CA ALA A 55 10.72 0.35 -0.52
C ALA A 55 9.60 0.24 0.54
N ALA A 56 9.93 0.54 1.81
CA ALA A 56 8.98 0.52 2.91
C ALA A 56 7.90 1.62 2.80
N GLU A 57 8.27 2.81 2.32
CA GLU A 57 7.33 3.90 2.08
C GLU A 57 6.39 3.59 0.91
N ALA A 58 6.93 3.03 -0.18
CA ALA A 58 6.14 2.56 -1.32
C ALA A 58 5.13 1.49 -0.88
N ALA A 59 5.54 0.53 -0.05
CA ALA A 59 4.66 -0.49 0.50
C ALA A 59 3.54 0.10 1.39
N ALA A 60 3.91 1.03 2.29
CA ALA A 60 2.94 1.75 3.13
C ALA A 60 1.93 2.54 2.29
N ARG A 61 2.40 3.23 1.24
CA ARG A 61 1.56 3.91 0.25
C ARG A 61 0.57 2.94 -0.39
N THR A 62 1.01 1.77 -0.88
CA THR A 62 0.14 0.78 -1.52
C THR A 62 -0.95 0.29 -0.56
N ILE A 63 -0.61 -0.04 0.68
CA ILE A 63 -1.56 -0.46 1.71
C ILE A 63 -2.56 0.66 2.00
N PHE A 64 -2.10 1.89 2.22
CA PHE A 64 -2.96 3.03 2.51
C PHE A 64 -3.96 3.27 1.37
N LEU A 65 -3.49 3.32 0.13
CA LEU A 65 -4.36 3.49 -1.04
C LEU A 65 -5.37 2.35 -1.12
N ASN A 66 -4.95 1.09 -0.94
CA ASN A 66 -5.86 -0.05 -0.98
C ASN A 66 -6.92 0.01 0.12
N ARG A 67 -6.56 0.39 1.35
CA ARG A 67 -7.49 0.46 2.50
C ARG A 67 -8.47 1.63 2.41
N THR A 68 -8.19 2.64 1.61
CA THR A 68 -8.97 3.89 1.55
C THR A 68 -9.64 4.15 0.20
N CYS A 69 -9.27 3.41 -0.85
CA CYS A 69 -9.88 3.49 -2.17
C CYS A 69 -11.17 2.66 -2.29
N PHE A 70 -11.95 2.94 -3.33
CA PHE A 70 -13.22 2.26 -3.59
C PHE A 70 -13.04 0.74 -3.72
N ASN A 71 -13.72 0.00 -2.83
CA ASN A 71 -13.79 -1.46 -2.78
C ASN A 71 -12.44 -2.18 -2.61
N GLY A 72 -11.41 -1.50 -2.13
CA GLY A 72 -10.07 -2.09 -2.03
C GLY A 72 -9.53 -2.57 -3.38
N LEU A 73 -9.97 -1.94 -4.47
CA LEU A 73 -9.56 -2.30 -5.81
C LEU A 73 -8.12 -1.84 -6.05
N TYR A 74 -7.30 -2.72 -6.60
CA TYR A 74 -6.04 -2.33 -7.20
C TYR A 74 -6.21 -2.22 -8.72
N ARG A 75 -6.12 -1.00 -9.26
CA ARG A 75 -6.23 -0.75 -10.71
C ARG A 75 -5.26 0.34 -11.13
N VAL A 76 -4.52 0.04 -12.19
CA VAL A 76 -3.62 0.98 -12.84
C VAL A 76 -4.14 1.35 -14.23
N ASN A 77 -3.75 2.52 -14.72
CA ASN A 77 -3.97 2.93 -16.10
C ASN A 77 -2.90 2.35 -17.04
N ARG A 78 -2.96 2.69 -18.33
CA ARG A 78 -1.96 2.25 -19.33
C ARG A 78 -0.53 2.74 -19.05
N SER A 79 -0.37 3.82 -18.27
CA SER A 79 0.94 4.31 -17.84
C SER A 79 1.42 3.69 -16.52
N GLY A 80 0.74 2.67 -16.00
CA GLY A 80 1.11 1.99 -14.75
C GLY A 80 0.73 2.75 -13.47
N ALA A 81 0.03 3.88 -13.56
CA ALA A 81 -0.34 4.69 -12.40
C ALA A 81 -1.67 4.24 -11.79
N PHE A 82 -1.71 4.10 -10.47
CA PHE A 82 -2.91 3.76 -9.71
C PHE A 82 -4.04 4.80 -9.92
N ASN A 83 -5.26 4.35 -10.24
CA ASN A 83 -6.34 5.24 -10.66
C ASN A 83 -7.70 5.02 -9.98
N VAL A 84 -7.74 4.34 -8.83
CA VAL A 84 -8.99 4.15 -8.07
C VAL A 84 -9.30 5.40 -7.25
N PRO A 85 -10.56 5.86 -7.16
CA PRO A 85 -10.93 7.03 -6.37
C PRO A 85 -10.98 6.73 -4.87
N PHE A 86 -10.93 7.79 -4.07
CA PHE A 86 -11.14 7.74 -2.62
C PHE A 86 -12.56 7.22 -2.30
N ALA A 87 -12.69 6.30 -1.35
CA ALA A 87 -13.98 5.70 -0.99
C ALA A 87 -14.78 6.51 0.06
N GLY A 88 -14.11 7.34 0.87
CA GLY A 88 -14.77 8.03 1.97
C GLY A 88 -15.23 7.11 3.12
N TYR A 89 -14.54 6.00 3.35
CA TYR A 89 -14.79 5.16 4.52
C TYR A 89 -14.59 5.97 5.82
N ARG A 90 -15.49 5.81 6.80
CA ARG A 90 -15.41 6.59 8.06
C ARG A 90 -14.19 6.22 8.91
N ASN A 91 -13.88 4.93 9.02
CA ASN A 91 -12.76 4.43 9.82
C ASN A 91 -12.11 3.22 9.14
N PRO A 92 -11.38 3.42 8.03
CA PRO A 92 -10.66 2.35 7.38
C PRO A 92 -9.52 1.88 8.28
N LYS A 93 -9.34 0.56 8.37
CA LYS A 93 -8.21 -0.05 9.08
C LYS A 93 -6.94 0.10 8.25
N ILE A 94 -6.38 1.31 8.23
CA ILE A 94 -5.16 1.66 7.48
C ILE A 94 -3.97 0.87 8.01
N LEU A 95 -3.84 0.78 9.33
CA LEU A 95 -2.86 -0.03 10.02
C LEU A 95 -3.56 -1.17 10.74
N ASP A 96 -3.16 -2.39 10.42
CA ASP A 96 -3.63 -3.63 11.04
C ASP A 96 -2.42 -4.39 11.59
N GLU A 97 -1.90 -3.95 12.73
CA GLU A 97 -0.66 -4.51 13.30
C GLU A 97 -0.75 -6.01 13.58
N ASP A 98 -1.91 -6.50 14.01
CA ASP A 98 -2.12 -7.91 14.34
C ASP A 98 -2.04 -8.81 13.10
N ASN A 99 -2.56 -8.35 11.95
CA ASN A 99 -2.49 -9.11 10.69
C ASN A 99 -1.15 -8.94 9.96
N LEU A 100 -0.36 -7.93 10.30
CA LEU A 100 0.96 -7.71 9.70
C LEU A 100 2.07 -8.52 10.38
N ARG A 101 1.83 -9.04 11.58
CA ARG A 101 2.80 -9.78 12.40
C ARG A 101 2.59 -11.28 12.38
#